data_AF-A0A7V1NAH2-F1
#
_entry.id   AF-A0A7V1NAH2-F1
#
_cell.length_a   1.000
_cell.length_b   1.000
_cell.length_c   1.000
_cell.angle_alpha   90.00
_cell.angle_beta   90.00
_cell.angle_gamma   90.00
#
_symmetry.space_group_name_H-M   'P 1'
#
loop_
_entity.id
_entity.type
_entity.pdbx_description
1 polymer ?
#
loop_
_entity_poly.entity_id
_entity_poly.type
_entity_poly.pdbx_seq_one_letter_code
_entity_poly.pdbx_strand_id
1 'polypeptide(L)' 'MSGSIKGRALGVAALVLLFGFMAVANFVPKEERLASRFWPDEGLRLGLDLRGGIHWVVGVDLAEAIERELEFVRKTI' A
#
# COMPACT_ATOMS: atom_id res chain seq x y z
N MET A 1 29.19 -2.16 33.05
CA MET A 1 28.56 -1.43 31.92
C MET A 1 28.42 -2.23 30.60
N SER A 2 29.01 -3.43 30.43
CA SER A 2 28.89 -4.25 29.19
C SER A 2 27.52 -4.91 28.97
N GLY A 3 26.81 -5.28 30.04
CA GLY A 3 25.51 -5.97 29.94
C GLY A 3 24.39 -5.16 29.26
N SER A 4 24.44 -3.83 29.38
CA SER A 4 23.47 -2.92 28.75
C SER A 4 23.59 -2.90 27.22
N ILE A 5 24.81 -2.93 26.68
CA ILE A 5 25.04 -2.92 25.23
C ILE A 5 24.62 -4.24 24.59
N LYS A 6 24.96 -5.39 25.21
CA LYS A 6 24.53 -6.70 24.70
C LYS A 6 23.01 -6.85 24.68
N GLY A 7 22.33 -6.41 25.75
CA GLY A 7 20.87 -6.43 25.81
C GLY A 7 20.21 -5.52 24.78
N ARG A 8 20.74 -4.30 24.59
CA ARG A 8 20.25 -3.38 23.55
C ARG A 8 20.49 -3.91 22.14
N ALA A 9 21.67 -4.47 21.87
CA ALA A 9 21.98 -5.08 20.59
C ALA A 9 21.04 -6.27 20.30
N LEU A 10 20.76 -7.12 21.29
CA LEU A 10 19.84 -8.23 21.15
C LEU A 10 18.40 -7.75 20.90
N GLY A 11 17.96 -6.71 21.61
CA GLY A 11 16.64 -6.11 21.39
C GLY A 11 16.49 -5.50 19.99
N VAL A 12 17.50 -4.77 19.52
CA VAL A 12 17.52 -4.21 18.16
C VAL A 12 17.52 -5.33 17.12
N ALA A 13 18.35 -6.36 17.29
CA ALA A 13 18.39 -7.50 16.39
C ALA A 13 17.03 -8.22 16.33
N ALA A 14 16.39 -8.45 17.48
CA ALA A 14 15.06 -9.07 17.54
C ALA A 14 14.00 -8.23 16.80
N LEU A 15 14.01 -6.90 16.98
CA LEU A 15 13.11 -5.98 16.27
C LEU A 15 13.34 -5.99 14.75
N VAL A 16 14.59 -5.94 14.31
CA VAL A 16 14.95 -5.99 12.89
C VAL A 16 14.51 -7.32 12.28
N LEU A 17 14.76 -8.44 12.97
CA LEU A 17 14.32 -9.76 12.51
C LEU A 17 12.79 -9.85 12.44
N LEU A 18 12.08 -9.35 13.45
CA LEU A 18 10.62 -9.36 13.49
C LEU A 18 10.02 -8.56 12.32
N PHE A 19 10.45 -7.30 12.15
CA PHE A 19 9.93 -6.46 11.07
C PHE A 19 10.40 -6.92 9.69
N GLY A 20 11.63 -7.44 9.60
CA GLY A 20 12.14 -8.06 8.38
C GLY A 20 11.30 -9.28 7.99
N PHE A 21 10.96 -10.15 8.94
CA PHE A 21 10.08 -11.29 8.72
C PHE A 21 8.69 -10.86 8.23
N MET A 22 8.08 -9.86 8.88
CA MET A 22 6.78 -9.32 8.44
C MET A 22 6.84 -8.69 7.05
N ALA A 23 7.94 -8.01 6.71
CA ALA A 23 8.15 -7.42 5.39
C ALA A 23 8.29 -8.52 4.32
N VAL A 24 9.13 -9.53 4.57
CA VAL A 24 9.39 -10.65 3.65
C VAL A 24 8.12 -11.46 3.37
N ALA A 25 7.24 -11.64 4.36
CA ALA A 25 5.97 -12.33 4.17
C ALA A 25 5.10 -11.71 3.05
N ASN A 26 5.28 -10.43 2.71
CA ASN A 26 4.51 -9.79 1.63
C ASN A 26 4.90 -10.25 0.22
N PHE A 27 6.05 -10.93 0.06
CA PHE A 27 6.46 -11.51 -1.21
C PHE A 27 5.95 -12.94 -1.41
N VAL A 28 5.28 -13.53 -0.41
CA VAL A 28 4.70 -14.87 -0.49
C VAL A 28 3.20 -14.76 -0.85
N PRO A 29 2.71 -15.53 -1.85
CA PRO A 29 1.29 -15.54 -2.23
C PRO A 29 0.37 -15.83 -1.05
N LYS A 30 -0.83 -15.24 -1.07
CA LYS A 30 -1.76 -15.33 0.07
C LYS A 30 -2.18 -16.77 0.35
N GLU A 31 -2.38 -17.55 -0.70
CA GLU A 31 -2.81 -18.94 -0.66
C GLU A 31 -1.77 -19.81 0.08
N GLU A 32 -0.49 -19.61 -0.24
CA GLU A 32 0.62 -20.31 0.42
C GLU A 32 0.79 -19.88 1.87
N ARG A 33 0.53 -18.60 2.19
CA ARG A 33 0.59 -18.11 3.58
C ARG A 33 -0.50 -18.73 4.44
N LEU A 34 -1.74 -18.79 3.95
CA LEU A 34 -2.87 -19.40 4.66
C LEU A 34 -2.70 -20.91 4.86
N ALA A 35 -1.99 -21.59 3.96
CA ALA A 35 -1.68 -23.01 4.09
C ALA A 35 -0.52 -23.29 5.06
N SER A 36 0.30 -22.29 5.38
CA SER A 36 1.51 -22.44 6.19
C SER A 36 1.28 -22.00 7.63
N ARG A 37 1.66 -22.83 8.61
CA ARG A 37 1.72 -22.41 10.02
C ARG A 37 2.85 -21.44 10.34
N PHE A 38 3.79 -21.24 9.41
CA PHE A 38 4.98 -20.41 9.63
C PHE A 38 4.75 -18.96 9.20
N TRP A 39 3.97 -18.73 8.14
CA TRP A 39 3.72 -17.38 7.62
C TRP A 39 2.53 -16.72 8.32
N PRO A 40 2.52 -15.38 8.43
CA PRO A 40 1.33 -14.67 8.87
C PRO A 40 0.24 -14.72 7.78
N ASP A 41 -1.00 -14.99 8.19
CA ASP A 41 -2.17 -15.11 7.31
C ASP A 41 -2.45 -13.83 6.51
N GLU A 42 -2.23 -12.66 7.12
CA GLU A 42 -2.37 -11.35 6.47
C GLU A 42 -1.03 -10.62 6.40
N GLY A 43 -0.73 -10.09 5.21
CA GLY A 43 0.44 -9.26 4.96
C GLY A 43 0.20 -7.80 5.34
N LEU A 44 1.27 -7.02 5.41
CA LEU A 44 1.22 -5.57 5.59
C LEU A 44 0.47 -4.91 4.43
N ARG A 45 -0.45 -4.00 4.74
CA ARG A 45 -1.13 -3.15 3.75
C ARG A 45 -0.14 -2.14 3.17
N LEU A 46 0.39 -2.44 1.98
CA LEU A 46 1.31 -1.57 1.26
C LEU A 46 0.54 -0.63 0.32
N GLY A 47 1.20 0.43 -0.11
CA GLY A 47 0.69 1.33 -1.14
C GLY A 47 0.56 0.65 -2.51
N LEU A 48 -0.12 1.35 -3.42
CA LEU A 48 -0.30 0.91 -4.81
C LEU A 48 1.03 0.74 -5.55
N ASP A 49 2.02 1.55 -5.20
CA ASP A 49 3.38 1.51 -5.72
C ASP A 49 4.09 0.18 -5.42
N LEU A 50 3.82 -0.43 -4.27
CA LEU A 50 4.48 -1.66 -3.81
C LEU A 50 3.66 -2.93 -4.07
N ARG A 51 2.32 -2.84 -4.07
CA ARG A 51 1.43 -3.98 -4.38
C ARG A 51 1.05 -4.07 -5.86
N GLY A 52 1.30 -3.00 -6.61
CA GLY A 52 0.72 -2.83 -7.93
C GLY A 52 -0.79 -2.60 -7.87
N GLY A 53 -1.34 -2.18 -9.00
CA GLY A 53 -2.76 -1.92 -9.20
C GLY A 53 -2.97 -0.75 -10.16
N ILE A 54 -4.18 -0.22 -10.22
CA ILE A 54 -4.55 0.82 -11.19
C ILE A 54 -4.83 2.13 -10.45
N HIS A 55 -4.06 3.18 -10.78
CA HIS A 55 -4.39 4.55 -10.42
C HIS A 55 -5.05 5.23 -11.62
N TRP A 56 -6.38 5.27 -11.63
CA TRP A 56 -7.14 5.94 -12.70
C TRP A 56 -7.49 7.36 -12.26
N VAL A 57 -7.01 8.35 -13.02
CA VAL A 57 -7.42 9.75 -12.87
C VAL A 57 -8.45 10.09 -13.94
N VAL A 58 -9.66 10.45 -13.51
CA VAL A 58 -10.74 10.87 -14.42
C VAL A 58 -10.78 12.40 -14.41
N GLY A 59 -10.64 13.00 -15.59
CA GLY A 59 -10.81 14.43 -15.81
C GLY A 59 -12.01 14.69 -16.70
N VAL A 60 -12.64 15.85 -16.53
CA VAL A 60 -13.70 16.32 -17.43
C VAL A 60 -13.03 17.05 -18.60
N ASP A 61 -13.50 16.82 -19.82
CA ASP A 61 -13.13 17.66 -20.95
C ASP A 61 -13.77 19.04 -20.77
N LEU A 62 -12.95 20.02 -20.40
CA LEU A 62 -13.41 21.37 -20.11
C LEU A 62 -13.95 22.09 -21.34
N ALA A 63 -13.42 21.79 -22.54
CA ALA A 63 -13.88 22.43 -23.76
C ALA A 63 -15.32 22.00 -24.08
N GLU A 64 -15.57 20.68 -24.06
CA GLU A 64 -16.91 20.12 -24.22
C GLU A 64 -17.85 20.62 -23.11
N ALA A 65 -17.38 20.66 -21.85
CA ALA A 65 -18.20 21.14 -20.74
C ALA A 65 -18.62 22.61 -20.92
N ILE A 66 -17.72 23.48 -21.37
CA ILE A 66 -18.01 24.88 -21.66
C ILE A 66 -19.01 24.99 -22.82
N GLU A 67 -18.80 24.23 -23.90
CA GLU A 67 -19.71 24.25 -25.06
C GLU A 67 -21.13 23.81 -24.67
N ARG A 68 -21.25 22.75 -23.85
CA ARG A 68 -22.54 22.28 -23.33
C ARG A 68 -23.24 23.33 -22.46
N GLU A 69 -22.49 24.01 -21.61
CA GLU A 69 -23.04 25.09 -20.77
C GLU A 69 -23.52 26.27 -21.61
N LEU A 70 -22.74 26.68 -22.62
CA LEU A 70 -23.11 27.74 -23.55
C LEU A 70 -24.37 27.37 -24.35
N GLU A 71 -24.48 26.13 -24.83
CA GLU A 71 -25.69 25.63 -25.50
C GLU A 71 -26.91 25.62 -24.58
N PHE A 72 -26.74 25.23 -23.31
CA PHE A 72 -27.80 25.19 -22.33
C PHE A 72 -28.38 26.59 -22.05
N VAL A 73 -27.51 27.58 -21.84
CA VAL A 73 -27.91 28.98 -21.63
C VAL A 73 -28.64 29.52 -22.85
N ARG A 74 -28.14 29.26 -24.07
CA ARG A 74 -28.79 29.69 -25.32
C ARG A 74 -30.21 29.16 -25.48
N LYS A 75 -30.50 27.94 -25.03
CA LYS A 75 -31.83 27.32 -25.17
C LYS A 75 -32.84 27.78 -24.11
N THR A 76 -32.36 28.38 -23.02
CA THR A 76 -33.17 28.75 -21.85
C THR A 76 -33.62 30.22 -21.90
N ILE A 77 -32.96 31.04 -22.72
CA ILE A 77 -33.34 32.43 -23.06
C ILE A 77 -34.17 32.41 -24.34
#